data_AF-A0A101XXR3-F1
#
_entry.id   AF-A0A101XXR3-F1
#
_cell.length_a   1.000
_cell.length_b   1.000
_cell.length_c   1.000
_cell.angle_alpha   90.00
_cell.angle_beta   90.00
_cell.angle_gamma   90.00
#
_symmetry.space_group_name_H-M   'P 1'
#
loop_
_entity.id
_entity.type
_entity.pdbx_description
1 polymer ?
#
loop_
_entity_poly.entity_id
_entity_poly.type
_entity_poly.pdbx_seq_one_letter_code
_entity_poly.pdbx_strand_id
1 'polypeptide(L)' 'MSRLDTLHQITRISEDNCKGCKQRAEIIREHGHIHFYVDRHCTKVCPIGAELKRLGTQLEGGRKG' A
#
# COMPACT_ATOMS: atom_id res chain seq x y z
N MET A 1 16.78 4.51 9.68
CA MET A 1 15.37 4.66 10.09
C MET A 1 15.01 3.48 10.98
N SER A 2 14.38 3.68 12.13
CA SER A 2 13.99 2.55 12.97
C SER A 2 12.78 1.83 12.39
N ARG A 3 12.55 0.58 12.83
CA ARG A 3 11.33 -0.16 12.50
C ARG A 3 10.07 0.60 12.92
N LEU A 4 10.11 1.27 14.08
CA LEU A 4 9.00 2.07 14.59
C LEU A 4 8.72 3.29 13.72
N ASP A 5 9.76 4.01 13.29
CA ASP A 5 9.62 5.17 12.39
C ASP A 5 9.00 4.76 11.05
N THR A 6 9.42 3.61 10.53
CA THR A 6 8.90 3.06 9.26
C THR A 6 7.42 2.72 9.40
N LEU A 7 6.99 2.15 10.54
CA LEU A 7 5.58 1.87 10.82
C LEU A 7 4.77 3.17 10.93
N HIS A 8 5.27 4.18 11.64
CA HIS A 8 4.60 5.48 11.73
C HIS A 8 4.45 6.14 10.36
N GLN A 9 5.48 6.05 9.52
CA GLN A 9 5.44 6.58 8.17
C GLN A 9 4.41 5.86 7.30
N ILE A 10 4.34 4.52 7.35
CA ILE A 10 3.34 3.71 6.66
C ILE A 10 1.92 4.11 7.11
N THR A 11 1.67 4.17 8.42
CA THR A 11 0.36 4.52 8.96
C THR A 11 -0.07 5.90 8.50
N ARG A 12 0.81 6.90 8.59
CA ARG A 12 0.54 8.26 8.14
C ARG A 12 0.21 8.31 6.65
N ILE A 13 1.05 7.74 5.80
CA ILE A 13 0.84 7.73 4.34
C ILE A 13 -0.48 7.05 4.00
N SER A 14 -0.80 5.94 4.67
CA SER A 14 -2.05 5.21 4.45
C SER A 14 -3.28 6.03 4.85
N GLU A 15 -3.31 6.62 6.04
CA GLU A 15 -4.44 7.45 6.48
C GLU A 15 -4.63 8.69 5.62
N ASP A 16 -3.54 9.38 5.27
CA ASP A 16 -3.60 10.65 4.53
C ASP A 16 -3.98 10.45 3.06
N ASN A 17 -3.65 9.29 2.45
CA ASN A 17 -3.75 9.11 0.98
C ASN A 17 -4.61 7.93 0.54
N CYS A 18 -4.74 6.88 1.35
CA CYS A 18 -5.44 5.64 0.94
C CYS A 18 -6.86 5.55 1.51
N LYS A 19 -7.16 6.29 2.58
CA LYS A 19 -8.50 6.37 3.16
C LYS A 19 -9.48 7.01 2.18
N GLY A 20 -10.50 6.26 1.77
CA GLY A 20 -11.47 6.73 0.78
C GLY A 20 -10.91 6.82 -0.66
N CYS A 21 -9.83 6.11 -0.98
CA CYS A 21 -9.23 6.11 -2.32
C CYS A 21 -10.28 5.75 -3.40
N LYS A 22 -10.63 6.74 -4.24
CA LYS A 22 -11.63 6.60 -5.31
C LYS A 22 -11.22 5.55 -6.33
N GLN A 23 -9.95 5.51 -6.71
CA GLN A 23 -9.43 4.54 -7.67
C GLN A 23 -9.59 3.10 -7.16
N ARG A 24 -9.38 2.86 -5.87
CA ARG A 24 -9.63 1.55 -5.25
C ARG A 24 -11.11 1.18 -5.36
N ALA A 25 -12.02 2.11 -5.10
CA ALA A 25 -13.45 1.88 -5.22
C ALA A 25 -13.87 1.61 -6.68
N GLU A 26 -13.30 2.32 -7.64
CA GLU A 26 -13.54 2.12 -9.08
C GLU A 26 -13.07 0.75 -9.55
N ILE A 27 -11.85 0.34 -9.19
CA ILE A 27 -11.32 -1.00 -9.51
C ILE A 27 -12.22 -2.10 -8.93
N ILE A 28 -12.66 -1.93 -7.68
CA ILE A 28 -13.58 -2.89 -7.04
C ILE A 28 -14.92 -2.95 -7.76
N ARG A 29 -15.43 -1.80 -8.22
CA ARG A 29 -16.68 -1.73 -8.99
C ARG A 29 -16.54 -2.43 -10.35
N GLU A 30 -15.41 -2.26 -11.03
CA GLU A 30 -15.17 -2.78 -12.39
C GLU A 30 -14.81 -4.27 -12.42
N HIS A 31 -14.01 -4.73 -11.46
CA HIS A 31 -13.48 -6.09 -11.43
C HIS A 31 -14.01 -6.94 -10.27
N GLY A 32 -14.90 -6.39 -9.44
CA GLY A 32 -15.33 -7.00 -8.19
C GLY A 32 -14.29 -6.88 -7.07
N HIS A 33 -14.55 -7.51 -5.93
CA HIS A 33 -13.65 -7.53 -4.77
C HIS A 33 -12.41 -8.44 -4.96
N ILE A 34 -11.90 -8.53 -6.18
CA ILE A 34 -10.73 -9.36 -6.51
C ILE A 34 -9.47 -8.58 -6.09
N HIS A 35 -8.86 -9.05 -5.00
CA HIS A 35 -7.66 -8.45 -4.41
C HIS A 35 -6.53 -8.21 -5.41
N PHE A 36 -6.36 -9.10 -6.39
CA PHE A 36 -5.31 -9.02 -7.41
C PHE A 36 -5.32 -7.69 -8.18
N TYR A 37 -6.48 -7.17 -8.60
CA TYR A 37 -6.51 -5.93 -9.40
C TYR A 37 -6.17 -4.71 -8.56
N VAL A 38 -6.67 -4.67 -7.32
CA VAL A 38 -6.34 -3.60 -6.36
C VAL A 38 -4.86 -3.64 -6.02
N ASP A 39 -4.31 -4.81 -5.69
CA ASP A 39 -2.90 -4.98 -5.34
C ASP A 39 -1.99 -4.63 -6.52
N ARG A 40 -2.30 -5.13 -7.72
CA ARG A 40 -1.53 -4.80 -8.93
C ARG A 40 -1.53 -3.29 -9.20
N HIS A 41 -2.68 -2.62 -9.10
CA HIS A 41 -2.74 -1.18 -9.28
C HIS A 41 -1.94 -0.45 -8.19
N CYS A 42 -2.19 -0.77 -6.93
CA CYS A 42 -1.52 -0.11 -5.80
C CYS A 42 0.00 -0.30 -5.85
N THR A 43 0.49 -1.48 -6.21
CA THR A 43 1.94 -1.78 -6.20
C THR A 43 2.68 -1.41 -7.48
N LYS A 44 2.00 -1.36 -8.64
CA LYS A 44 2.66 -1.13 -9.95
C LYS A 44 2.30 0.20 -10.62
N VAL A 45 1.19 0.82 -10.26
CA VAL A 45 0.67 2.02 -10.94
C VAL A 45 0.57 3.20 -9.98
N CYS A 46 0.04 2.98 -8.78
CA CYS A 46 -0.13 4.04 -7.80
C CYS A 46 1.23 4.44 -7.18
N PRO A 47 1.67 5.71 -7.27
CA PRO A 47 2.93 6.14 -6.69
C PRO A 47 2.93 6.00 -5.15
N ILE A 48 1.78 6.24 -4.50
CA ILE A 48 1.63 6.07 -3.05
C ILE A 48 1.73 4.60 -2.65
N GLY A 49 1.05 3.71 -3.37
CA GLY A 49 1.09 2.29 -3.06
C GLY A 49 2.46 1.65 -3.36
N ALA A 50 3.19 2.13 -4.37
CA ALA A 50 4.57 1.74 -4.62
C ALA A 50 5.49 2.16 -3.46
N GLU A 51 5.31 3.37 -2.92
CA GLU A 51 6.05 3.84 -1.74
C GLU A 51 5.71 3.02 -0.49
N LEU A 52 4.42 2.72 -0.26
CA LEU A 52 4.00 1.82 0.83
C LEU A 52 4.62 0.43 0.68
N LYS A 53 4.70 -0.12 -0.53
CA LYS A 53 5.35 -1.42 -0.79
C LYS A 53 6.85 -1.34 -0.47
N ARG A 54 7.53 -0.27 -0.87
CA ARG A 54 8.95 -0.03 -0.58
C ARG A 54 9.21 0.06 0.93
N LEU A 55 8.36 0.76 1.68
CA LEU A 55 8.44 0.85 3.15
C LEU A 55 8.15 -0.51 3.80
N GLY A 56 7.16 -1.25 3.29
CA GLY A 56 6.86 -2.62 3.74
C GLY A 56 8.05 -3.56 3.57
N THR A 57 8.74 -3.51 2.42
CA THR A 57 9.96 -4.32 2.20
C THR A 57 11.09 -3.95 3.17
N GLN A 58 11.19 -2.70 3.62
CA GLN A 58 12.15 -2.32 4.67
C GLN A 58 11.84 -2.96 6.03
N LEU A 59 10.55 -3.24 6.30
CA LEU A 59 10.13 -4.01 7.47
C LEU A 59 10.44 -5.51 7.29
N GLU A 60 10.26 -6.04 6.08
CA GLU A 60 10.52 -7.45 5.71
C GLU A 60 12.02 -7.78 5.64
N GLY A 61 12.90 -6.78 5.47
CA GLY A 61 14.35 -6.94 5.63
C GLY A 61 14.78 -7.45 7.02
N GLY A 62 13.86 -7.48 8.00
CA GLY A 62 14.00 -8.15 9.31
C GLY A 62 13.24 -9.48 9.47
N ARG A 63 12.50 -9.95 8.45
CA ARG A 63 11.81 -11.24 8.42
C ARG A 63 12.16 -11.98 7.12
N LYS A 64 13.23 -12.77 7.18
CA LYS A 64 13.34 -13.97 6.32
C LYS A 64 12.41 -15.02 6.93
N GLY A 65 11.37 -15.42 6.21
CA GLY A 65 10.41 -16.44 6.62
C GLY A 65 9.25 -16.51 5.65
#